data_AF-A0A255RC84-F1
#
_entry.id   AF-A0A255RC84-F1
#
_cell.length_a   1.000
_cell.length_b   1.000
_cell.length_c   1.000
_cell.angle_alpha   90.00
_cell.angle_beta   90.00
_cell.angle_gamma   90.00
#
_symmetry.space_group_name_H-M   'P 1'
#
loop_
_entity.id
_entity.type
_entity.pdbx_description
1 polymer ?
#
loop_
_entity_poly.entity_id
_entity_poly.type
_entity_poly.pdbx_seq_one_letter_code
_entity_poly.pdbx_strand_id
1 'polypeptide(L)'
;MDPPQFSGRQSTAEAVLPSRLLPRISFRSLFALTTVCAVVTAVVSAAGHGGAYATAGAIAIAFVFGCFAIFALCFLLSWSVAMFPRAIGAALMVVGVHLAFTRFVGVTLRDWAFLQSTAVIVCFELLGLYLVVFPTGRERPDDANSPFADGQLPPQIFAPRDPTE
;
A
#
# COMPACT_ATOMS: atom_id res chain seq x y z
N MET A 1 18.32 18.75 -46.81
CA MET A 1 19.10 19.62 -45.91
C MET A 1 18.56 19.30 -44.53
N ASP A 2 19.28 18.46 -43.79
CA ASP A 2 18.74 17.82 -42.57
C ASP A 2 18.68 18.83 -41.41
N PRO A 3 17.62 18.83 -40.60
CA PRO A 3 17.54 19.70 -39.45
C PRO A 3 18.43 19.18 -38.31
N PRO A 4 19.05 20.08 -37.52
CA PRO A 4 19.89 19.68 -36.40
C PRO A 4 19.04 19.09 -35.27
N GLN A 5 19.46 17.93 -34.78
CA GLN A 5 18.96 17.32 -33.55
C GLN A 5 19.55 18.06 -32.35
N PHE A 6 18.71 18.77 -31.58
CA PHE A 6 19.09 19.25 -30.25
C PHE A 6 18.55 18.32 -29.17
N SER A 7 19.47 17.49 -28.69
CA SER A 7 19.42 16.74 -27.45
C SER A 7 19.18 17.68 -26.26
N GLY A 8 18.03 17.52 -25.62
CA GLY A 8 17.86 17.43 -24.16
C GLY A 8 18.20 18.65 -23.30
N ARG A 9 17.17 19.22 -22.67
CA ARG A 9 17.23 19.51 -21.23
C ARG A 9 15.84 19.54 -20.60
N GLN A 10 15.60 18.55 -19.74
CA GLN A 10 14.50 18.48 -18.77
C GLN A 10 14.65 19.63 -17.77
N SER A 11 13.59 20.41 -17.51
CA SER A 11 13.42 21.29 -16.34
C SER A 11 12.23 22.21 -16.62
N THR A 12 11.13 22.25 -15.87
CA THR A 12 10.78 21.78 -14.53
C THR A 12 9.28 21.52 -14.51
N ALA A 13 8.89 20.30 -14.14
CA ALA A 13 7.49 19.97 -13.91
C ALA A 13 6.98 20.78 -12.72
N GLU A 14 6.11 21.76 -12.98
CA GLU A 14 5.25 22.34 -11.96
C GLU A 14 4.37 21.20 -11.41
N ALA A 15 4.76 20.66 -10.27
CA ALA A 15 4.04 19.57 -9.63
C ALA A 15 2.70 20.11 -9.15
N VAL A 16 1.65 19.89 -9.95
CA VAL A 16 0.26 20.05 -9.55
C VAL A 16 0.03 19.10 -8.36
N LEU A 17 0.21 19.64 -7.15
CA LEU A 17 -0.03 18.94 -5.90
C LEU A 17 -1.55 18.76 -5.76
N PRO A 18 -2.08 17.52 -5.85
CA PRO A 18 -3.49 17.31 -5.58
C PRO A 18 -3.72 17.63 -4.10
N SER A 19 -4.49 18.68 -3.81
CA SER A 19 -4.84 19.12 -2.46
C SER A 19 -5.85 18.16 -1.80
N ARG A 20 -5.49 16.88 -1.72
CA ARG A 20 -6.24 15.78 -1.08
C ARG A 20 -5.38 14.90 -0.18
N LEU A 21 -4.17 15.35 0.18
CA LEU A 21 -3.28 14.64 1.10
C LEU A 21 -3.47 15.01 2.58
N LEU A 22 -4.42 15.88 2.92
CA LEU A 22 -4.61 16.43 4.27
C LEU A 22 -5.77 15.84 5.09
N PRO A 23 -6.13 14.55 4.95
CA PRO A 23 -6.62 13.84 6.15
C PRO A 23 -5.96 12.48 6.43
N ARG A 24 -5.31 11.85 5.46
CA ARG A 24 -4.76 10.48 5.65
C ARG A 24 -3.41 10.46 6.35
N ILE A 25 -2.56 11.45 6.06
CA ILE A 25 -1.26 11.58 6.73
C ILE A 25 -1.46 12.05 8.16
N SER A 26 -2.37 13.00 8.41
CA SER A 26 -2.70 13.49 9.76
C SER A 26 -3.28 12.42 10.66
N PHE A 27 -4.14 11.53 10.13
CA PHE A 27 -4.69 10.44 10.94
C PHE A 27 -3.63 9.39 11.30
N ARG A 28 -2.73 9.07 10.36
CA ARG A 28 -1.61 8.15 10.58
C ARG A 28 -0.57 8.72 11.55
N SER A 29 -0.24 10.01 11.42
CA SER A 29 0.70 10.67 12.32
C SER A 29 0.12 10.86 13.72
N LEU A 30 -1.17 11.17 13.83
CA LEU A 30 -1.86 11.27 15.12
C LEU A 30 -1.91 9.92 15.83
N PHE A 31 -2.25 8.84 15.13
CA PHE A 31 -2.22 7.49 15.72
C PHE A 31 -0.82 7.07 16.16
N ALA A 32 0.20 7.37 15.36
CA ALA A 32 1.61 7.13 15.72
C ALA A 32 2.00 7.92 16.97
N LEU A 33 1.66 9.21 17.03
CA LEU A 33 1.94 10.08 18.17
C LEU A 33 1.23 9.61 19.44
N THR A 34 -0.05 9.25 19.35
CA THR A 34 -0.83 8.74 20.49
C THR A 34 -0.23 7.43 21.02
N THR A 35 0.22 6.56 20.14
CA THR A 35 0.88 5.29 20.52
C THR A 35 2.20 5.55 21.25
N VAL A 36 3.04 6.46 20.71
CA VAL A 36 4.31 6.85 21.33
C VAL A 36 4.05 7.48 22.71
N CYS A 37 3.07 8.39 22.84
CA CYS A 37 2.70 8.98 24.12
C CYS A 37 2.25 7.93 25.13
N ALA A 38 1.39 6.97 24.74
CA ALA A 38 0.91 5.92 25.63
C ALA A 38 2.07 5.05 26.16
N VAL A 39 3.04 4.71 25.29
CA VAL A 39 4.24 3.97 25.67
C VAL A 39 5.09 4.78 26.66
N VAL A 40 5.32 6.07 26.41
CA VAL A 40 6.08 6.94 27.31
C VAL A 40 5.37 7.07 28.66
N THR A 41 4.05 7.26 28.68
CA THR A 41 3.28 7.33 29.93
C THR A 41 3.33 6.03 30.71
N ALA A 42 3.29 4.87 30.05
CA ALA A 42 3.43 3.56 30.71
C ALA A 42 4.85 3.35 31.29
N VAL A 43 5.88 3.82 30.60
CA VAL A 43 7.27 3.76 31.08
C VAL A 43 7.49 4.70 32.27
N VAL A 44 6.93 5.91 32.23
CA VAL A 44 7.01 6.91 33.31
C VAL A 44 6.20 6.48 34.53
N SER A 45 5.02 5.89 34.35
CA SER A 45 4.20 5.39 35.48
C SER A 45 4.81 4.16 36.16
N ALA A 46 5.63 3.39 35.44
CA ALA A 46 6.39 2.27 35.99
C ALA A 46 7.68 2.71 36.72
N ALA A 47 7.96 4.02 36.81
CA ALA A 47 9.27 4.53 37.16
C ALA A 47 9.66 4.47 38.65
N GLY A 48 9.14 3.51 39.42
CA GLY A 48 9.43 3.34 40.85
C GLY A 48 10.42 2.22 41.25
N HIS A 49 10.64 1.14 40.48
CA HIS A 49 11.27 -0.11 40.99
C HIS A 49 12.32 -0.80 40.05
N GLY A 50 13.58 -0.93 40.50
CA GLY A 50 14.83 -1.22 39.75
C GLY A 50 14.86 -2.37 38.73
N GLY A 51 14.26 -3.51 39.04
CA GLY A 51 14.19 -4.67 38.12
C GLY A 51 12.99 -4.63 37.16
N ALA A 52 11.95 -3.88 37.52
CA ALA A 52 10.78 -3.67 36.69
C ALA A 52 11.10 -2.76 35.49
N TYR A 53 12.10 -1.89 35.58
CA TYR A 53 12.48 -0.99 34.47
C TYR A 53 13.08 -1.71 33.26
N ALA A 54 13.97 -2.69 33.49
CA ALA A 54 14.61 -3.43 32.39
C ALA A 54 13.58 -4.28 31.64
N THR A 55 12.63 -4.87 32.38
CA THR A 55 11.56 -5.68 31.81
C THR A 55 10.48 -4.82 31.13
N ALA A 56 10.04 -3.72 31.75
CA ALA A 56 9.09 -2.78 31.14
C ALA A 56 9.65 -2.12 29.87
N GLY A 57 10.93 -1.72 29.89
CA GLY A 57 11.62 -1.18 28.73
C GLY A 57 11.74 -2.20 27.59
N ALA A 58 12.12 -3.44 27.91
CA ALA A 58 12.20 -4.51 26.91
C ALA A 58 10.83 -4.81 26.28
N ILE A 59 9.75 -4.86 27.07
CA ILE A 59 8.39 -5.07 26.57
C ILE A 59 7.93 -3.90 25.71
N ALA A 60 8.19 -2.65 26.12
CA ALA A 60 7.84 -1.47 25.34
C ALA A 60 8.54 -1.45 23.98
N ILE A 61 9.84 -1.76 23.96
CA ILE A 61 10.62 -1.86 22.72
C ILE A 61 10.10 -3.00 21.85
N ALA A 62 9.90 -4.19 22.43
CA ALA A 62 9.37 -5.34 21.71
C ALA A 62 7.97 -5.07 21.12
N PHE A 63 7.12 -4.34 21.86
CA PHE A 63 5.81 -3.92 21.38
C PHE A 63 5.92 -2.97 20.19
N VAL A 64 6.76 -1.94 20.27
CA VAL A 64 6.96 -0.98 19.17
C VAL A 64 7.50 -1.69 17.92
N PHE A 65 8.50 -2.56 18.07
CA PHE A 65 9.04 -3.34 16.94
C PHE A 65 8.01 -4.34 16.40
N GLY A 66 7.23 -4.97 17.28
CA GLY A 66 6.14 -5.88 16.88
C GLY A 66 5.08 -5.14 16.06
N CYS A 67 4.63 -3.97 16.52
CA CYS A 67 3.71 -3.12 15.78
C CYS A 67 4.29 -2.71 14.43
N PHE A 68 5.54 -2.26 14.39
CA PHE A 68 6.22 -1.89 13.15
C PHE A 68 6.28 -3.06 12.17
N ALA A 69 6.64 -4.26 12.64
CA ALA A 69 6.69 -5.47 11.83
C ALA A 69 5.30 -5.84 11.26
N ILE A 70 4.24 -5.76 12.06
CA ILE A 70 2.86 -6.01 11.60
C ILE A 70 2.46 -4.99 10.54
N PHE A 71 2.75 -3.69 10.74
CA PHE A 71 2.45 -2.67 9.74
C PHE A 71 3.25 -2.88 8.44
N ALA A 72 4.52 -3.27 8.54
CA ALA A 72 5.33 -3.60 7.38
C ALA A 72 4.76 -4.81 6.61
N LEU A 73 4.30 -5.85 7.32
CA LEU A 73 3.63 -7.00 6.70
C LEU A 73 2.31 -6.60 6.01
N CYS A 74 1.46 -5.80 6.67
CA CYS A 74 0.24 -5.27 6.07
C CYS A 74 0.53 -4.42 4.82
N PHE A 75 1.59 -3.60 4.87
CA PHE A 75 2.04 -2.82 3.73
C PHE A 75 2.52 -3.71 2.59
N LEU A 76 3.34 -4.72 2.87
CA LEU A 76 3.82 -5.68 1.87
C LEU A 76 2.68 -6.48 1.25
N LEU A 77 1.69 -6.90 2.04
CA LEU A 77 0.47 -7.57 1.55
C LEU A 77 -0.31 -6.63 0.61
N SER A 78 -0.55 -5.39 1.03
CA SER A 78 -1.22 -4.39 0.21
C SER A 78 -0.42 -4.08 -1.06
N TRP A 79 0.90 -4.03 -0.99
CA TRP A 79 1.78 -3.80 -2.13
C TRP A 79 1.76 -4.96 -3.10
N SER A 80 1.79 -6.19 -2.59
CA SER A 80 1.65 -7.41 -3.39
C SER A 80 0.36 -7.36 -4.20
N VAL A 81 -0.77 -7.06 -3.55
CA VAL A 81 -2.10 -6.93 -4.20
C VAL A 81 -2.10 -5.85 -5.28
N ALA A 82 -1.43 -4.72 -5.03
CA ALA A 82 -1.33 -3.64 -6.01
C ALA A 82 -0.44 -3.98 -7.21
N MET A 83 0.62 -4.76 -7.01
CA MET A 83 1.60 -5.09 -8.06
C MET A 83 1.12 -6.26 -8.93
N PHE A 84 0.50 -7.28 -8.34
CA PHE A 84 0.11 -8.52 -9.03
C PHE A 84 -1.32 -8.96 -8.67
N PRO A 85 -2.35 -8.11 -8.93
CA PRO A 85 -3.72 -8.38 -8.49
C PRO A 85 -4.24 -9.73 -9.01
N ARG A 86 -4.01 -10.05 -10.29
CA ARG A 86 -4.49 -11.31 -10.90
C ARG A 86 -3.83 -12.55 -10.31
N ALA A 87 -2.52 -12.51 -10.08
CA ALA A 87 -1.79 -13.66 -9.54
C ALA A 87 -2.25 -13.96 -8.10
N ILE A 88 -2.45 -12.91 -7.31
CA ILE A 88 -2.94 -13.04 -5.93
C ILE A 88 -4.40 -13.48 -5.93
N GLY A 89 -5.23 -12.92 -6.82
CA GLY A 89 -6.61 -13.37 -6.99
C GLY A 89 -6.70 -14.86 -7.31
N ALA A 90 -5.89 -15.35 -8.25
CA ALA A 90 -5.82 -16.77 -8.58
C ALA A 90 -5.35 -17.63 -7.39
N ALA A 91 -4.34 -17.17 -6.64
CA ALA A 91 -3.87 -17.87 -5.45
C ALA A 91 -4.97 -17.97 -4.37
N LEU A 92 -5.72 -16.89 -4.12
CA LEU A 92 -6.84 -16.88 -3.18
C LEU A 92 -7.95 -17.85 -3.59
N MET A 93 -8.30 -17.91 -4.88
CA MET A 93 -9.25 -18.89 -5.42
C MET A 93 -8.78 -20.33 -5.18
N VAL A 94 -7.51 -20.64 -5.49
CA VAL A 94 -6.96 -21.99 -5.27
C VAL A 94 -7.02 -22.38 -3.79
N VAL A 95 -6.71 -21.44 -2.88
CA VAL A 95 -6.81 -21.66 -1.44
C VAL A 95 -8.27 -21.88 -1.01
N GLY A 96 -9.21 -21.07 -1.50
CA GLY A 96 -10.64 -21.22 -1.24
C GLY A 96 -11.18 -22.59 -1.68
N VAL A 97 -10.88 -23.00 -2.90
CA VAL A 97 -11.25 -24.32 -3.46
C VAL A 97 -10.63 -25.45 -2.63
N HIS A 98 -9.37 -25.32 -2.24
CA HIS A 98 -8.71 -26.34 -1.42
C HIS A 98 -9.34 -26.47 -0.02
N LEU A 99 -9.69 -25.35 0.62
CA LEU A 99 -10.40 -25.33 1.89
C LEU A 99 -11.80 -25.94 1.77
N ALA A 100 -12.51 -25.65 0.68
CA ALA A 100 -13.80 -26.26 0.38
C ALA A 100 -13.68 -27.77 0.17
N PHE A 101 -12.66 -28.22 -0.56
CA PHE A 101 -12.41 -29.63 -0.82
C PHE A 101 -12.06 -30.39 0.45
N THR A 102 -11.14 -29.88 1.27
CA THR A 102 -10.76 -30.52 2.54
C THR A 102 -11.96 -30.64 3.50
N ARG A 103 -12.81 -29.60 3.55
CA ARG A 103 -14.09 -29.63 4.29
C ARG A 103 -15.04 -30.70 3.74
N PHE A 104 -15.17 -30.80 2.42
CA PHE A 104 -16.05 -31.77 1.76
C PHE A 104 -15.62 -33.22 2.03
N VAL A 105 -14.31 -33.50 2.04
CA VAL A 105 -13.74 -34.81 2.35
C VAL A 105 -13.80 -35.13 3.86
N GLY A 106 -14.22 -34.18 4.69
CA GLY A 106 -14.32 -34.36 6.15
C GLY A 106 -12.99 -34.25 6.89
N VAL A 107 -11.94 -33.78 6.22
CA VAL A 107 -10.64 -33.49 6.85
C VAL A 107 -10.78 -32.19 7.62
N THR A 108 -10.80 -32.28 8.96
CA THR A 108 -10.96 -31.10 9.82
C THR A 108 -9.61 -30.55 10.26
N LEU A 109 -9.43 -29.24 10.09
CA LEU A 109 -8.31 -28.53 10.68
C LEU A 109 -8.63 -28.24 12.14
N ARG A 110 -8.33 -29.18 13.04
CA ARG A 110 -8.76 -29.17 14.46
C ARG A 110 -8.55 -27.82 15.15
N ASP A 111 -7.34 -27.24 15.04
CA ASP A 111 -7.02 -25.96 15.69
C ASP A 111 -7.42 -24.73 14.84
N TRP A 112 -7.71 -24.93 13.56
CA TRP A 112 -8.00 -23.88 12.58
C TRP A 112 -9.37 -24.05 11.93
N ALA A 113 -10.33 -24.61 12.66
CA ALA A 113 -11.66 -24.94 12.12
C ALA A 113 -12.40 -23.72 11.57
N PHE A 114 -12.07 -22.52 12.06
CA PHE A 114 -12.58 -21.26 11.54
C PHE A 114 -12.22 -21.02 10.06
N LEU A 115 -11.06 -21.48 9.59
CA LEU A 115 -10.64 -21.35 8.19
C LEU A 115 -11.54 -22.16 7.24
N GLN A 116 -12.10 -23.25 7.74
CA GLN A 116 -13.06 -24.07 6.99
C GLN A 116 -14.50 -23.58 7.16
N SER A 117 -14.74 -22.43 7.80
CA SER A 117 -16.09 -21.86 7.87
C SER A 117 -16.57 -21.40 6.49
N THR A 118 -17.87 -21.53 6.24
CA THR A 118 -18.48 -21.12 4.96
C THR A 118 -18.18 -19.66 4.64
N ALA A 119 -18.22 -18.79 5.65
CA ALA A 119 -17.91 -17.37 5.48
C ALA A 119 -16.48 -17.16 4.97
N VAL A 120 -15.48 -17.82 5.55
CA VAL A 120 -14.08 -17.68 5.14
C VAL A 120 -13.87 -18.19 3.73
N ILE A 121 -14.39 -19.37 3.39
CA ILE A 121 -14.29 -19.95 2.04
C ILE A 121 -14.90 -18.99 1.01
N VAL A 122 -16.12 -18.50 1.26
CA VAL A 122 -16.79 -17.55 0.36
C VAL A 122 -16.00 -16.23 0.24
N CYS A 123 -15.41 -15.73 1.33
CA CYS A 123 -14.56 -14.54 1.26
C CYS A 123 -13.33 -14.75 0.37
N PHE A 124 -12.64 -15.89 0.48
CA PHE A 124 -11.49 -16.21 -0.37
C PHE A 124 -11.88 -16.27 -1.85
N GLU A 125 -13.01 -16.90 -2.18
CA GLU A 125 -13.53 -16.99 -3.55
C GLU A 125 -13.95 -15.62 -4.10
N LEU A 126 -14.71 -14.83 -3.34
CA LEU A 126 -15.19 -13.53 -3.81
C LEU A 126 -14.04 -12.53 -3.98
N LEU A 127 -13.10 -12.47 -3.03
CA LEU A 127 -11.93 -11.61 -3.14
C LEU A 127 -11.00 -12.07 -4.27
N GLY A 128 -10.81 -13.38 -4.40
CA GLY A 128 -10.01 -13.98 -5.47
C GLY A 128 -10.57 -13.65 -6.84
N LEU A 129 -11.87 -13.90 -7.05
CA LEU A 129 -12.59 -13.59 -8.28
C LEU A 129 -12.55 -12.11 -8.61
N TYR A 130 -12.81 -11.24 -7.61
CA TYR A 130 -12.76 -9.79 -7.79
C TYR A 130 -11.39 -9.33 -8.32
N LEU A 131 -10.30 -9.82 -7.73
CA LEU A 131 -8.94 -9.43 -8.14
C LEU A 131 -8.55 -9.97 -9.53
N VAL A 132 -9.11 -11.11 -9.95
CA VAL A 132 -8.89 -11.66 -11.30
C VAL A 132 -9.66 -10.86 -12.35
N VAL A 133 -10.93 -10.56 -12.10
CA VAL A 133 -11.85 -9.90 -13.05
C VAL A 133 -11.60 -8.39 -13.12
N PHE A 134 -11.43 -7.74 -11.97
CA PHE A 134 -11.25 -6.30 -11.83
C PHE A 134 -9.89 -5.99 -11.19
N PRO A 135 -8.78 -6.15 -11.93
CA PRO A 135 -7.46 -5.89 -11.39
C PRO A 135 -7.31 -4.41 -11.03
N THR A 136 -7.27 -4.11 -9.73
CA THR A 136 -6.93 -2.80 -9.20
C THR A 136 -5.43 -2.53 -9.38
N GLY A 137 -5.01 -2.15 -10.59
CA GLY A 137 -3.61 -1.90 -10.89
C GLY A 137 -3.42 -1.21 -12.23
N ARG A 138 -2.87 0.03 -12.16
CA ARG A 138 -2.50 0.95 -13.25
C ARG A 138 -3.21 0.68 -14.59
N GLU A 139 -4.22 1.49 -14.89
CA GLU A 139 -4.42 1.91 -16.27
C GLU A 139 -3.04 2.34 -16.78
N ARG A 140 -2.48 1.57 -17.72
CA ARG A 140 -1.33 2.03 -18.49
C ARG A 140 -1.82 3.35 -19.07
N PRO A 141 -1.15 4.50 -18.82
CA PRO A 141 -1.51 5.72 -19.50
C PRO A 141 -1.50 5.37 -20.99
N ASP A 142 -2.67 5.35 -21.60
CA ASP A 142 -2.77 5.22 -23.04
C ASP A 142 -2.25 6.57 -23.54
N ASP A 143 -0.97 6.63 -23.93
CA ASP A 143 -0.36 7.83 -24.50
C ASP A 143 -1.22 8.37 -25.67
N ALA A 144 -2.02 7.50 -26.29
CA ALA A 144 -3.01 7.80 -27.32
C ALA A 144 -4.18 8.70 -26.88
N ASN A 145 -4.52 8.74 -25.58
CA ASN A 145 -5.62 9.55 -25.02
C ASN A 145 -5.12 10.66 -24.08
N SER A 146 -3.80 10.91 -24.06
CA SER A 146 -3.25 12.02 -23.30
C SER A 146 -3.68 13.36 -23.93
N PRO A 147 -4.26 14.30 -23.17
CA PRO A 147 -4.52 15.65 -23.65
C PRO A 147 -3.23 16.46 -23.94
N PHE A 148 -2.06 15.86 -23.71
CA PHE A 148 -0.73 16.37 -24.02
C PHE A 148 0.03 15.45 -24.99
N ALA A 149 -0.69 14.59 -25.73
CA ALA A 149 -0.09 13.79 -26.79
C ALA A 149 0.59 14.69 -27.83
N ASP A 150 1.69 14.21 -28.41
CA ASP A 150 2.45 14.94 -29.43
C ASP A 150 1.53 15.44 -30.56
N GLY A 151 1.57 16.74 -30.83
CA GLY A 151 0.75 17.39 -31.85
C GLY A 151 -0.61 17.94 -31.38
N GLN A 152 -1.00 17.76 -30.11
CA GLN A 152 -2.19 18.38 -29.52
C GLN A 152 -1.89 19.59 -28.61
N LEU A 153 -0.62 19.95 -28.47
CA LEU A 153 -0.25 21.15 -27.72
C LEU A 153 -0.80 22.40 -28.44
N PRO A 154 -1.49 23.31 -27.74
CA PRO A 154 -1.92 24.57 -28.32
C PRO A 154 -0.73 25.28 -28.99
N PRO A 155 -0.91 25.89 -30.17
CA PRO A 155 0.17 26.61 -30.84
C PRO A 155 0.77 27.62 -29.87
N GLN A 156 2.09 27.61 -29.74
CA GLN A 156 2.81 28.43 -28.77
C GLN A 156 2.56 29.91 -29.10
N ILE A 157 1.67 30.58 -28.34
CA ILE A 157 1.25 31.97 -28.58
C ILE A 157 2.41 32.95 -28.32
N PHE A 158 3.38 32.53 -27.51
CA PHE A 158 4.53 33.35 -27.14
C PHE A 158 5.79 32.82 -27.80
N ALA A 159 6.46 33.68 -28.55
CA ALA A 159 7.81 33.43 -29.00
C ALA A 159 8.69 33.14 -27.76
N PRO A 160 9.61 32.16 -27.85
CA PRO A 160 10.61 31.92 -26.81
C PRO A 160 11.25 33.27 -26.45
N ARG A 161 11.21 33.65 -25.17
CA ARG A 161 11.97 34.83 -24.73
C ARG A 161 13.44 34.50 -24.91
N ASP A 162 14.14 35.31 -25.68
CA ASP A 162 15.59 35.24 -25.75
C ASP A 162 16.13 35.29 -24.31
N PRO A 163 17.06 34.40 -23.94
CA PRO A 163 17.75 34.54 -22.67
C PRO A 163 18.58 35.81 -22.77
N THR A 164 18.07 36.92 -22.22
CA THR A 164 18.91 38.04 -21.85
C THR A 164 20.00 37.51 -20.93
N GLU A 165 21.25 37.66 -21.38
CA GLU A 165 22.47 37.52 -20.59
C GLU A 165 22.40 38.30 -19.27
#